data_AF-A0A2T3L928-F1
#
_entry.id   AF-A0A2T3L928-F1
#
_cell.length_a   1.000
_cell.length_b   1.000
_cell.length_c   1.000
_cell.angle_alpha   90.00
_cell.angle_beta   90.00
_cell.angle_gamma   90.00
#
_symmetry.space_group_name_H-M   'P 1'
#
loop_
_entity.id
_entity.type
_entity.pdbx_description
1 polymer ?
#
loop_
_entity_poly.entity_id
_entity_poly.type
_entity_poly.pdbx_seq_one_letter_code
_entity_poly.pdbx_strand_id
1 'polypeptide(L)'
;MGKVGKKWISGFWRRIGALFIDVLILGAVGFVLGLLLESTFVDIGEWGRLIGFSISLVYFGVMNSVVSNGQTLGKKALNIKVVNLSNDTISISKSFARYTVFAIPFTLNGIHITNEALLSYLMYPFSFLIFGGLFAIIYLYVCNRVTRQSLHDLIFGTYVVNSEVDHQTVGVIWKPHLLVVVILFIASVILPIYTSQQAKVESFEDLISTQKTINSLSAVTYASVTSGSSIFASTSEDSQTKTTTYVNVQAFISEDNVADEALARNLGEVVVNTYSESINKDVIKVTLTYGYDIGIWSQWFSQTHTFAPTDLLGFE
;
A
#
# COMPACT_ATOMS: atom_id res chain seq x y z
N MET A 1 -1.09 42.78 -13.52
CA MET A 1 -0.87 41.64 -12.60
C MET A 1 0.62 41.56 -12.29
N GLY A 2 1.03 41.97 -11.08
CA GLY A 2 2.44 41.94 -10.69
C GLY A 2 2.97 40.51 -10.67
N LYS A 3 4.17 40.28 -11.24
CA LYS A 3 4.89 39.01 -11.13
C LYS A 3 5.13 38.76 -9.64
N VAL A 4 4.31 37.92 -9.01
CA VAL A 4 4.59 37.43 -7.66
C VAL A 4 5.92 36.70 -7.74
N GLY A 5 6.95 37.25 -7.08
CA GLY A 5 8.28 36.64 -7.03
C GLY A 5 8.18 35.19 -6.56
N LYS A 6 8.88 34.28 -7.26
CA LYS A 6 8.91 32.86 -6.94
C LYS A 6 9.54 32.71 -5.54
N LYS A 7 8.82 32.09 -4.60
CA LYS A 7 9.33 31.85 -3.22
C LYS A 7 10.50 30.87 -3.26
N TRP A 8 11.43 30.92 -2.30
CA TRP A 8 12.51 29.95 -2.22
C TRP A 8 11.97 28.52 -1.98
N ILE A 9 11.09 28.34 -1.01
CA ILE A 9 10.40 27.06 -0.76
C ILE A 9 9.50 26.70 -1.96
N SER A 10 9.68 25.48 -2.47
CA SER A 10 8.94 24.99 -3.64
C SER A 10 7.43 24.88 -3.38
N GLY A 11 6.65 25.15 -4.43
CA GLY A 11 5.21 24.91 -4.52
C GLY A 11 4.82 23.45 -4.28
N PHE A 12 3.58 23.24 -3.85
CA PHE A 12 2.95 21.91 -3.74
C PHE A 12 2.97 21.16 -5.09
N TRP A 13 2.47 21.80 -6.15
CA TRP A 13 2.33 21.15 -7.46
C TRP A 13 3.66 20.81 -8.14
N ARG A 14 4.71 21.63 -7.96
CA ARG A 14 6.05 21.30 -8.49
C ARG A 14 6.63 20.05 -7.84
N ARG A 15 6.37 19.83 -6.55
CA ARG A 15 6.82 18.62 -5.84
C ARG A 15 6.04 17.38 -6.29
N ILE A 16 4.71 17.51 -6.48
CA ILE A 16 3.88 16.43 -7.04
C ILE A 16 4.34 16.09 -8.46
N GLY A 17 4.52 17.08 -9.34
CA GLY A 17 4.97 16.86 -10.71
C GLY A 17 6.36 16.20 -10.77
N ALA A 18 7.27 16.56 -9.87
CA ALA A 18 8.59 15.95 -9.82
C ALA A 18 8.50 14.48 -9.39
N LEU A 19 7.70 14.20 -8.36
CA LEU A 19 7.44 12.84 -7.91
C LEU A 19 6.75 12.01 -9.00
N PHE A 20 5.80 12.58 -9.74
CA PHE A 20 5.13 11.90 -10.84
C PHE A 20 6.12 11.48 -11.94
N ILE A 21 7.01 12.38 -12.36
CA ILE A 21 8.07 12.04 -13.34
C ILE A 21 9.00 10.95 -12.79
N ASP A 22 9.41 11.05 -11.52
CA ASP A 22 10.26 10.04 -10.88
C ASP A 22 9.56 8.67 -10.82
N VAL A 23 8.26 8.64 -10.54
CA VAL A 23 7.45 7.40 -10.52
C VAL A 23 7.32 6.80 -11.92
N LEU A 24 7.16 7.61 -12.97
CA LEU A 24 7.15 7.08 -14.35
C LEU A 24 8.48 6.44 -14.74
N ILE A 25 9.60 7.04 -14.31
CA ILE A 25 10.94 6.50 -14.58
C ILE A 25 11.14 5.17 -13.84
N LEU A 26 10.80 5.13 -12.54
CA LEU A 26 10.89 3.89 -11.76
C LEU A 26 9.90 2.83 -12.24
N GLY A 27 8.70 3.24 -12.68
CA GLY A 27 7.70 2.36 -13.27
C GLY A 27 8.17 1.75 -14.59
N ALA A 28 8.86 2.51 -15.44
CA ALA A 28 9.47 1.98 -16.65
C ALA A 28 10.57 0.95 -16.33
N VAL A 29 11.40 1.20 -15.30
CA VAL A 29 12.38 0.20 -14.83
C VAL A 29 11.68 -1.04 -14.31
N GLY A 30 10.64 -0.88 -13.48
CA GLY A 30 9.86 -1.99 -12.94
C GLY A 30 9.16 -2.81 -14.02
N PHE A 31 8.60 -2.16 -15.04
CA PHE A 31 7.99 -2.82 -16.20
C PHE A 31 9.00 -3.66 -16.97
N VAL A 32 10.18 -3.11 -17.29
CA VAL A 32 11.24 -3.86 -17.98
C VAL A 32 11.71 -5.05 -17.15
N LEU A 33 11.88 -4.88 -15.84
CA LEU A 33 12.20 -6.00 -14.95
C LEU A 33 11.09 -7.05 -14.95
N GLY A 34 9.83 -6.61 -14.92
CA GLY A 34 8.66 -7.46 -15.01
C GLY A 34 8.65 -8.35 -16.24
N LEU A 35 8.93 -7.78 -17.42
CA LEU A 35 9.01 -8.54 -18.68
C LEU A 35 10.11 -9.61 -18.69
N LEU A 36 11.18 -9.42 -17.90
CA LEU A 36 12.35 -10.31 -17.90
C LEU A 36 12.33 -11.33 -16.76
N LEU A 37 11.67 -11.01 -15.65
CA LEU A 37 11.76 -11.73 -14.37
C LEU A 37 10.38 -12.03 -13.76
N GLU A 38 9.32 -12.04 -14.57
CA GLU A 38 7.93 -12.29 -14.13
C GLU A 38 7.81 -13.52 -13.24
N SER A 39 8.23 -14.69 -13.71
CA SER A 39 8.16 -15.94 -12.93
C SER A 39 8.90 -15.84 -11.60
N THR A 40 10.07 -15.20 -11.60
CA THR A 40 10.85 -14.97 -10.38
C THR A 40 10.12 -14.07 -9.40
N PHE A 41 9.42 -13.02 -9.87
CA PHE A 41 8.65 -12.14 -9.00
C PHE A 41 7.38 -12.79 -8.47
N VAL A 42 6.73 -13.65 -9.26
CA VAL A 42 5.61 -14.47 -8.79
C VAL A 42 6.09 -15.41 -7.68
N ASP A 43 7.19 -16.12 -7.89
CA ASP A 43 7.74 -17.07 -6.90
C ASP A 43 8.21 -16.39 -5.60
N ILE A 44 8.80 -15.19 -5.70
CA ILE A 44 9.23 -14.40 -4.54
C ILE A 44 8.03 -13.85 -3.76
N GLY A 45 6.89 -13.63 -4.42
CA GLY A 45 5.67 -13.09 -3.82
C GLY A 45 5.88 -11.71 -3.21
N GLU A 46 5.37 -11.50 -1.99
CA GLU A 46 5.38 -10.21 -1.27
C GLU A 46 6.77 -9.59 -1.09
N TRP A 47 7.81 -10.44 -1.04
CA TRP A 47 9.20 -9.98 -0.91
C TRP A 47 9.68 -9.21 -2.15
N GLY A 48 8.98 -9.31 -3.28
CA GLY A 48 9.25 -8.54 -4.48
C GLY A 48 9.22 -7.03 -4.23
N ARG A 49 8.39 -6.56 -3.29
CA ARG A 49 8.31 -5.15 -2.89
C ARG A 49 9.62 -4.62 -2.29
N LEU A 50 10.41 -5.48 -1.63
CA LEU A 50 11.73 -5.07 -1.14
C LEU A 50 12.72 -4.80 -2.27
N ILE A 51 12.56 -5.45 -3.42
CA ILE A 51 13.38 -5.20 -4.61
C ILE A 51 13.12 -3.79 -5.12
N GLY A 52 11.87 -3.41 -5.37
CA GLY A 52 11.55 -2.05 -5.81
C GLY A 52 11.82 -0.99 -4.75
N PHE A 53 11.66 -1.30 -3.46
CA PHE A 53 12.11 -0.43 -2.37
C PHE A 53 13.63 -0.19 -2.46
N SER A 54 14.42 -1.24 -2.67
CA SER A 54 15.88 -1.13 -2.77
C SER A 54 16.31 -0.31 -3.97
N ILE A 55 15.70 -0.54 -5.14
CA ILE A 55 15.92 0.25 -6.36
C ILE A 55 15.58 1.72 -6.11
N SER A 56 14.42 1.98 -5.52
CA SER A 56 13.98 3.35 -5.24
C SER A 56 14.83 4.04 -4.18
N LEU A 57 15.29 3.30 -3.16
CA LEU A 57 16.20 3.78 -2.12
C LEU A 57 17.54 4.20 -2.72
N VAL A 58 18.11 3.42 -3.63
CA VAL A 58 19.31 3.81 -4.37
C VAL A 58 19.04 5.04 -5.22
N TYR A 59 17.97 5.04 -6.02
CA TYR A 59 17.63 6.16 -6.89
C TYR A 59 17.44 7.47 -6.11
N PHE A 60 16.52 7.50 -5.15
CA PHE A 60 16.22 8.71 -4.38
C PHE A 60 17.32 9.04 -3.36
N GLY A 61 17.98 8.05 -2.77
CA GLY A 61 19.06 8.22 -1.82
C GLY A 61 20.28 8.87 -2.47
N VAL A 62 20.71 8.39 -3.64
CA VAL A 62 21.81 9.01 -4.39
C VAL A 62 21.39 10.35 -4.97
N MET A 63 20.24 10.42 -5.65
CA MET A 63 19.88 11.62 -6.43
C MET A 63 19.43 12.82 -5.58
N ASN A 64 18.84 12.61 -4.40
CA ASN A 64 18.54 13.73 -3.50
C ASN A 64 19.76 14.18 -2.66
N SER A 65 20.93 13.56 -2.84
CA SER A 65 22.15 13.92 -2.12
C SER A 65 23.03 14.91 -2.88
N VAL A 66 24.14 15.30 -2.25
CA VAL A 66 25.25 16.07 -2.84
C VAL A 66 25.71 15.54 -4.20
N VAL A 67 25.65 14.23 -4.44
CA VAL A 67 26.10 13.59 -5.69
C VAL A 67 25.36 14.14 -6.91
N SER A 68 24.07 14.47 -6.76
CA SER A 68 23.23 14.99 -7.84
C SER A 68 22.67 16.38 -7.53
N ASN A 69 23.38 17.15 -6.70
CA ASN A 69 22.98 18.50 -6.28
C ASN A 69 21.56 18.58 -5.67
N GLY A 70 21.12 17.51 -5.00
CA GLY A 70 19.79 17.42 -4.40
C GLY A 70 18.64 17.23 -5.41
N GLN A 71 18.92 16.81 -6.65
CA GLN A 71 17.92 16.69 -7.71
C GLN A 71 17.83 15.28 -8.30
N THR A 72 16.67 14.65 -8.15
CA THR A 72 16.19 13.54 -8.99
C THR A 72 15.88 14.01 -10.40
N LEU A 73 15.68 13.09 -11.35
CA LEU A 73 15.36 13.45 -12.74
C LEU A 73 14.07 14.28 -12.81
N GLY A 74 13.02 13.93 -12.05
CA GLY A 74 11.81 14.73 -11.96
C GLY A 74 12.03 16.10 -11.31
N LYS A 75 12.90 16.18 -10.30
CA LYS A 75 13.27 17.47 -9.67
C LYS A 75 14.11 18.37 -10.58
N LYS A 76 14.98 17.79 -11.42
CA LYS A 76 15.72 18.50 -12.47
C LYS A 76 14.74 19.07 -13.50
N ALA A 77 13.81 18.25 -13.99
CA ALA A 77 12.81 18.68 -14.96
C ALA A 77 11.95 19.87 -14.48
N LEU A 78 11.74 19.97 -13.15
CA LEU A 78 10.97 21.05 -12.55
C LEU A 78 11.80 22.08 -11.79
N ASN A 79 13.11 22.16 -11.98
CA ASN A 79 14.01 23.13 -11.33
C ASN A 79 13.74 23.30 -9.82
N ILE A 80 13.70 22.17 -9.11
CA ILE A 80 13.65 22.13 -7.64
C ILE A 80 14.74 21.21 -7.10
N LYS A 81 15.15 21.39 -5.84
CA LYS A 81 16.20 20.58 -5.21
C LYS A 81 15.97 20.39 -3.72
N VAL A 82 16.58 19.36 -3.14
CA VAL A 82 16.61 19.08 -1.70
C VAL A 82 17.85 19.72 -1.07
N VAL A 83 17.65 20.52 -0.03
CA VAL A 83 18.72 21.22 0.71
C VAL A 83 18.47 21.22 2.21
N ASN A 84 19.50 21.55 3.00
CA ASN A 84 19.37 21.87 4.43
C ASN A 84 18.90 23.32 4.64
N LEU A 85 18.80 23.75 5.90
CA LEU A 85 18.43 25.14 6.25
C LEU A 85 19.42 26.19 5.73
N SER A 86 20.70 25.84 5.60
CA SER A 86 21.76 26.71 5.06
C SER A 86 21.80 26.75 3.53
N ASN A 87 20.84 26.11 2.83
CA ASN A 87 20.79 25.94 1.37
C ASN A 87 21.91 25.05 0.79
N ASP A 88 22.61 24.26 1.61
CA ASP A 88 23.56 23.26 1.14
C ASP A 88 22.84 21.95 0.78
N THR A 89 23.41 21.23 -0.17
CA THR A 89 22.99 19.87 -0.50
C THR A 89 23.26 18.92 0.67
N ILE A 90 22.40 17.92 0.83
CA ILE A 90 22.52 16.97 1.95
C ILE A 90 23.51 15.83 1.65
N SER A 91 24.11 15.26 2.68
CA SER A 91 24.97 14.07 2.55
C SER A 91 24.20 12.86 2.03
N ILE A 92 24.93 11.88 1.47
CA ILE A 92 24.36 10.60 1.00
C ILE A 92 23.62 9.90 2.14
N SER A 93 24.25 9.76 3.31
CA SER A 93 23.65 9.09 4.48
C SER A 93 22.34 9.75 4.92
N LYS A 94 22.30 11.09 4.99
CA LYS A 94 21.09 11.84 5.33
C LYS A 94 20.00 11.64 4.26
N SER A 95 20.37 11.59 2.99
CA SER A 95 19.44 11.38 1.87
C SER A 95 18.80 9.99 1.89
N PHE A 96 19.60 8.93 2.14
CA PHE A 96 19.11 7.57 2.30
C PHE A 96 18.16 7.47 3.50
N ALA A 97 18.56 7.96 4.67
CA ALA A 97 17.72 7.93 5.87
C ALA A 97 16.40 8.71 5.68
N ARG A 98 16.47 9.87 5.03
CA ARG A 98 15.30 10.67 4.64
C ARG A 98 14.35 9.88 3.74
N TYR A 99 14.87 9.19 2.73
CA TYR A 99 14.02 8.40 1.84
C TYR A 99 13.42 7.17 2.54
N THR A 100 14.18 6.48 3.39
CA THR A 100 13.69 5.34 4.17
C THR A 100 12.46 5.72 5.01
N VAL A 101 12.52 6.84 5.74
CA VAL A 101 11.37 7.32 6.53
C VAL A 101 10.17 7.66 5.64
N PHE A 102 10.41 8.19 4.44
CA PHE A 102 9.34 8.47 3.49
C PHE A 102 8.71 7.20 2.92
N ALA A 103 9.51 6.21 2.53
CA ALA A 103 9.08 5.08 1.72
C ALA A 103 8.56 3.89 2.53
N ILE A 104 9.00 3.69 3.78
CA ILE A 104 8.55 2.57 4.63
C ILE A 104 7.02 2.48 4.71
N PRO A 105 6.28 3.56 5.03
CA PRO A 105 4.83 3.46 5.19
C PRO A 105 4.12 3.03 3.90
N PHE A 106 4.61 3.46 2.74
CA PHE A 106 4.04 3.09 1.43
C PHE A 106 4.43 1.67 1.02
N THR A 107 5.67 1.26 1.26
CA THR A 107 6.18 -0.08 0.89
C THR A 107 5.50 -1.18 1.70
N LEU A 108 5.31 -0.94 3.00
CA LEU A 108 4.65 -1.87 3.90
C LEU A 108 3.12 -1.88 3.73
N ASN A 109 2.53 -0.82 3.19
CA ASN A 109 1.09 -0.75 2.99
C ASN A 109 0.62 -1.69 1.87
N GLY A 110 -0.27 -2.62 2.18
CA GLY A 110 -0.79 -3.58 1.23
C GLY A 110 0.00 -4.88 1.14
N ILE A 111 1.01 -5.08 2.01
CA ILE A 111 1.58 -6.41 2.19
C ILE A 111 0.50 -7.34 2.76
N HIS A 112 0.39 -8.55 2.23
CA HIS A 112 -0.48 -9.57 2.77
C HIS A 112 0.00 -10.00 4.18
N ILE A 113 -0.59 -9.41 5.21
CA ILE A 113 -0.33 -9.80 6.59
C ILE A 113 -1.18 -11.04 6.88
N THR A 114 -0.53 -12.17 7.16
CA THR A 114 -1.21 -13.39 7.60
C THR A 114 -2.09 -13.10 8.83
N ASN A 115 -3.24 -13.77 8.95
CA ASN A 115 -4.13 -13.57 10.10
C ASN A 115 -3.44 -13.85 11.44
N GLU A 116 -2.49 -14.78 11.48
CA GLU A 116 -1.66 -15.05 12.67
C GLU A 116 -0.83 -13.82 13.07
N ALA A 117 -0.21 -13.14 12.10
CA ALA A 117 0.50 -11.88 12.34
C ALA A 117 -0.45 -10.71 12.68
N LEU A 118 -1.68 -10.71 12.18
CA LEU A 118 -2.73 -9.75 12.57
C LEU A 118 -3.18 -9.91 14.02
N LEU A 119 -3.01 -11.10 14.62
CA LEU A 119 -3.33 -11.36 16.03
C LEU A 119 -2.10 -11.23 16.95
N SER A 120 -0.90 -11.09 16.38
CA SER A 120 0.35 -10.91 17.12
C SER A 120 0.54 -9.47 17.61
N TYR A 121 1.30 -9.29 18.69
CA TYR A 121 1.76 -7.97 19.15
C TYR A 121 2.56 -7.20 18.09
N LEU A 122 3.00 -7.84 17.01
CA LEU A 122 3.62 -7.19 15.85
C LEU A 122 2.66 -6.25 15.10
N MET A 123 1.34 -6.43 15.21
CA MET A 123 0.36 -5.56 14.54
C MET A 123 0.49 -4.10 14.97
N TYR A 124 0.86 -3.83 16.23
CA TYR A 124 0.96 -2.48 16.78
C TYR A 124 2.09 -1.66 16.15
N PRO A 125 3.36 -2.13 16.13
CA PRO A 125 4.43 -1.41 15.44
C PRO A 125 4.21 -1.32 13.93
N PHE A 126 3.61 -2.33 13.28
CA PHE A 126 3.25 -2.24 11.86
C PHE A 126 2.20 -1.16 11.60
N SER A 127 1.12 -1.14 12.37
CA SER A 127 0.07 -0.12 12.26
C SER A 127 0.60 1.28 12.52
N PHE A 128 1.47 1.42 13.53
CA PHE A 128 2.18 2.66 13.83
C PHE A 128 3.01 3.17 12.63
N LEU A 129 3.82 2.29 12.03
CA LEU A 129 4.68 2.66 10.90
C LEU A 129 3.87 2.96 9.64
N ILE A 130 2.88 2.11 9.31
CA ILE A 130 2.07 2.23 8.10
C ILE A 130 1.10 3.39 8.23
N PHE A 131 0.11 3.31 9.12
CA PHE A 131 -0.97 4.29 9.17
C PHE A 131 -0.51 5.60 9.81
N GLY A 132 0.24 5.52 10.92
CA GLY A 132 0.81 6.72 11.55
C GLY A 132 1.74 7.48 10.60
N GLY A 133 2.64 6.76 9.93
CA GLY A 133 3.54 7.32 8.92
C GLY A 133 2.82 7.91 7.71
N LEU A 134 1.91 7.16 7.08
CA LEU A 134 1.14 7.61 5.91
C LEU A 134 0.33 8.86 6.22
N PHE A 135 -0.47 8.85 7.30
CA PHE A 135 -1.31 9.99 7.64
C PHE A 135 -0.49 11.20 8.04
N ALA A 136 0.61 11.04 8.79
CA ALA A 136 1.50 12.14 9.12
C ALA A 136 2.16 12.76 7.88
N ILE A 137 2.62 11.93 6.93
CA ILE A 137 3.23 12.38 5.68
C ILE A 137 2.22 13.20 4.87
N ILE A 138 1.01 12.67 4.65
CA ILE A 138 -0.06 13.31 3.87
C ILE A 138 -0.51 14.60 4.56
N TYR A 139 -0.82 14.55 5.86
CA TYR A 139 -1.26 15.70 6.63
C TYR A 139 -0.25 16.85 6.55
N LEU A 140 1.02 16.58 6.85
CA LEU A 140 2.06 17.62 6.81
C LEU A 140 2.25 18.15 5.39
N TYR A 141 2.21 17.29 4.38
CA TYR A 141 2.37 17.71 2.99
C TYR A 141 1.28 18.70 2.54
N VAL A 142 0.03 18.51 3.00
CA VAL A 142 -1.13 19.36 2.67
C VAL A 142 -1.23 20.59 3.58
N CYS A 143 -1.04 20.41 4.88
CA CYS A 143 -1.37 21.40 5.91
C CYS A 143 -0.17 22.27 6.31
N ASN A 144 1.07 21.76 6.28
CA ASN A 144 2.25 22.55 6.63
C ASN A 144 2.63 23.49 5.48
N ARG A 145 1.92 24.61 5.32
CA ARG A 145 2.14 25.55 4.21
C ARG A 145 3.28 26.53 4.44
N VAL A 146 3.75 26.66 5.68
CA VAL A 146 4.83 27.59 6.06
C VAL A 146 6.18 27.04 5.61
N THR A 147 6.55 25.83 6.07
CA THR A 147 7.84 25.23 5.70
C THR A 147 7.73 24.21 4.57
N ARG A 148 6.52 23.68 4.31
CA ARG A 148 6.26 22.59 3.36
C ARG A 148 7.06 21.32 3.63
N GLN A 149 7.60 21.16 4.83
CA GLN A 149 8.26 19.94 5.24
C GLN A 149 7.21 18.87 5.58
N SER A 150 7.35 17.69 4.98
CA SER A 150 6.63 16.49 5.42
C SER A 150 7.44 15.75 6.50
N LEU A 151 6.97 14.61 6.99
CA LEU A 151 7.55 13.87 8.12
C LEU A 151 9.06 13.65 7.97
N HIS A 152 9.47 13.10 6.83
CA HIS A 152 10.88 12.85 6.51
C HIS A 152 11.72 14.13 6.40
N ASP A 153 11.12 15.23 5.93
CA ASP A 153 11.81 16.51 5.84
C ASP A 153 12.02 17.15 7.21
N LEU A 154 11.05 17.01 8.11
CA LEU A 154 11.15 17.53 9.49
C LEU A 154 12.19 16.78 10.30
N ILE A 155 12.21 15.44 10.22
CA ILE A 155 13.16 14.60 10.97
C ILE A 155 14.61 14.94 10.61
N PHE A 156 14.89 15.20 9.32
CA PHE A 156 16.26 15.45 8.85
C PHE A 156 16.60 16.92 8.61
N GLY A 157 15.66 17.84 8.89
CA GLY A 157 15.83 19.28 8.71
C GLY A 157 16.10 19.68 7.26
N THR A 158 15.38 19.06 6.32
CA THR A 158 15.54 19.28 4.88
C THR A 158 14.37 20.04 4.28
N TYR A 159 14.61 20.71 3.15
CA TYR A 159 13.62 21.50 2.43
C TYR A 159 13.69 21.17 0.95
N VAL A 160 12.54 21.29 0.27
CA VAL A 160 12.49 21.25 -1.20
C VAL A 160 12.28 22.67 -1.71
N VAL A 161 13.26 23.17 -2.45
CA VAL A 161 13.39 24.58 -2.82
C VAL A 161 13.46 24.74 -4.34
N ASN A 162 13.09 25.91 -4.85
CA ASN A 162 13.27 26.25 -6.26
C ASN A 162 14.75 26.54 -6.53
N SER A 163 15.37 25.82 -7.46
CA SER A 163 16.82 25.85 -7.68
C SER A 163 17.35 27.20 -8.19
N GLU A 164 16.49 28.00 -8.83
CA GLU A 164 16.81 29.29 -9.46
C GLU A 164 16.52 30.49 -8.54
N VAL A 165 16.06 30.25 -7.31
CA VAL A 165 15.67 31.31 -6.38
C VAL A 165 16.70 31.38 -5.27
N ASP A 166 17.15 32.60 -4.96
CA ASP A 166 18.08 32.83 -3.86
C ASP A 166 17.49 32.39 -2.52
N HIS A 167 18.39 32.01 -1.61
CA HIS A 167 18.01 31.58 -0.27
C HIS A 167 17.22 32.67 0.46
N GLN A 168 16.07 32.29 1.01
CA GLN A 168 15.20 33.16 1.80
C GLN A 168 15.03 32.57 3.20
N THR A 169 14.86 33.44 4.20
CA THR A 169 14.56 32.99 5.56
C THR A 169 13.23 32.21 5.58
N VAL A 170 13.24 31.08 6.27
CA VAL A 170 12.06 30.22 6.41
C VAL A 170 11.40 30.51 7.75
N GLY A 171 10.07 30.50 7.77
CA GLY A 171 9.32 30.50 9.02
C GLY A 171 9.51 29.21 9.82
N VAL A 172 9.00 29.19 11.05
CA VAL A 172 9.01 28.01 11.91
C VAL A 172 7.75 27.17 11.65
N ILE A 173 7.85 25.85 11.82
CA ILE A 173 6.67 24.99 11.80
C ILE A 173 5.69 25.40 12.90
N TRP A 174 4.41 25.44 12.56
CA TRP A 174 3.35 25.68 13.53
C TRP A 174 3.25 24.48 14.48
N LYS A 175 3.54 24.69 15.78
CA LYS A 175 3.60 23.63 16.81
C LYS A 175 2.36 22.70 16.84
N PRO A 176 1.13 23.18 16.60
CA PRO A 176 -0.04 22.30 16.48
C PRO A 176 0.07 21.22 15.40
N HIS A 177 0.83 21.42 14.32
CA HIS A 177 1.08 20.33 13.36
C HIS A 177 1.79 19.14 14.02
N LEU A 178 2.71 19.40 14.95
CA LEU A 178 3.40 18.33 15.68
C LEU A 178 2.44 17.59 16.62
N LEU A 179 1.53 18.33 17.27
CA LEU A 179 0.47 17.72 18.08
C LEU A 179 -0.43 16.80 17.23
N VAL A 180 -0.85 17.26 16.05
CA VAL A 180 -1.66 16.45 15.14
C VAL A 180 -0.92 15.19 14.70
N VAL A 181 0.37 15.30 14.37
CA VAL A 181 1.21 14.13 14.04
C VAL A 181 1.23 13.13 15.19
N VAL A 182 1.44 13.58 16.43
CA VAL A 182 1.42 12.69 17.62
C VAL A 182 0.05 12.01 17.76
N ILE A 183 -1.06 12.75 17.59
CA ILE A 183 -2.42 12.20 17.67
C ILE A 183 -2.62 11.13 16.59
N LEU A 184 -2.17 11.36 15.35
CA LEU A 184 -2.29 10.38 14.26
C LEU A 184 -1.53 9.09 14.57
N PHE A 185 -0.32 9.18 15.13
CA PHE A 185 0.43 8.01 15.57
C PHE A 185 -0.26 7.26 16.72
N ILE A 186 -0.79 7.97 17.72
CA ILE A 186 -1.56 7.34 18.81
C ILE A 186 -2.81 6.64 18.26
N ALA A 187 -3.57 7.31 17.40
CA ALA A 187 -4.76 6.75 16.76
C ALA A 187 -4.43 5.49 15.96
N SER A 188 -3.29 5.45 15.25
CA SER A 188 -2.84 4.28 14.50
C SER A 188 -2.55 3.06 15.38
N VAL A 189 -2.11 3.24 16.63
CA VAL A 189 -1.89 2.13 17.58
C VAL A 189 -3.18 1.63 18.20
N ILE A 190 -4.21 2.47 18.24
CA ILE A 190 -5.54 2.11 18.76
C ILE A 190 -6.33 1.29 17.73
N LEU A 191 -6.11 1.53 16.44
CA LEU A 191 -6.84 0.85 15.35
C LEU A 191 -6.87 -0.69 15.48
N PRO A 192 -5.75 -1.39 15.76
CA PRO A 192 -5.74 -2.84 15.88
C PRO A 192 -6.50 -3.38 17.11
N ILE A 193 -6.69 -2.56 18.15
CA ILE A 193 -7.49 -2.92 19.33
C ILE A 193 -8.96 -3.09 18.92
N TYR A 194 -9.48 -2.19 18.10
CA TYR A 194 -10.86 -2.26 17.62
C TYR A 194 -11.08 -3.41 16.62
N THR A 195 -10.10 -3.69 15.76
CA THR A 195 -10.22 -4.80 14.79
C THR A 195 -10.10 -6.16 15.48
N SER A 196 -9.21 -6.32 16.46
CA SER A 196 -9.04 -7.57 17.21
C SER A 196 -10.22 -7.92 18.12
N GLN A 197 -10.97 -6.93 18.61
CA GLN A 197 -12.20 -7.19 19.37
C GLN A 197 -13.31 -7.78 18.50
N GLN A 198 -13.42 -7.37 17.23
CA GLN A 198 -14.37 -7.94 16.28
C GLN A 198 -13.95 -9.33 15.78
N ALA A 199 -12.64 -9.60 15.75
CA ALA A 199 -12.08 -10.89 15.34
C ALA A 199 -12.33 -12.05 16.33
N LYS A 200 -12.84 -11.81 17.54
CA LYS A 200 -13.09 -12.87 18.55
C LYS A 200 -14.47 -13.53 18.43
N VAL A 201 -15.23 -13.22 17.40
CA VAL A 201 -16.50 -13.90 17.10
C VAL A 201 -16.17 -15.28 16.51
N GLU A 202 -16.86 -16.34 16.97
CA GLU A 202 -16.62 -17.75 16.60
C GLU A 202 -16.49 -17.99 15.08
N SER A 203 -17.29 -17.26 14.28
CA SER A 203 -17.26 -17.20 12.81
C SER A 203 -15.89 -16.80 12.20
N PHE A 204 -15.06 -16.05 12.93
CA PHE A 204 -13.76 -15.58 12.44
C PHE A 204 -12.65 -16.64 12.59
N GLU A 205 -12.69 -17.48 13.62
CA GLU A 205 -11.74 -18.59 13.80
C GLU A 205 -11.87 -19.62 12.65
N ASP A 206 -13.10 -19.93 12.24
CA ASP A 206 -13.36 -20.82 11.10
C ASP A 206 -12.82 -20.24 9.78
N LEU A 207 -12.92 -18.92 9.57
CA LEU A 207 -12.34 -18.25 8.40
C LEU A 207 -10.80 -18.33 8.40
N ILE A 208 -10.16 -18.19 9.57
CA ILE A 208 -8.71 -18.37 9.71
C ILE A 208 -8.31 -19.82 9.38
N SER A 209 -9.05 -20.80 9.93
CA SER A 209 -8.82 -22.22 9.66
C SER A 209 -8.96 -22.56 8.17
N THR A 210 -10.01 -22.02 7.53
CA THR A 210 -10.25 -22.15 6.10
C THR A 210 -9.09 -21.56 5.29
N GLN A 211 -8.67 -20.34 5.60
CA GLN A 211 -7.54 -19.69 4.94
C GLN A 211 -6.24 -20.51 5.10
N LYS A 212 -5.98 -21.05 6.29
CA LYS A 212 -4.80 -21.90 6.55
C LYS A 212 -4.82 -23.18 5.72
N THR A 213 -5.99 -23.79 5.60
CA THR A 213 -6.19 -25.00 4.78
C THR A 213 -5.94 -24.69 3.29
N ILE A 214 -6.51 -23.59 2.78
CA ILE A 214 -6.27 -23.16 1.39
C ILE A 214 -4.79 -22.85 1.14
N ASN A 215 -4.12 -22.14 2.07
CA ASN A 215 -2.70 -21.83 1.97
C ASN A 215 -1.77 -23.06 2.02
N SER A 216 -2.28 -24.22 2.43
CA SER A 216 -1.49 -25.46 2.43
C SER A 216 -1.49 -26.18 1.07
N LEU A 217 -2.35 -25.75 0.14
CA LEU A 217 -2.41 -26.31 -1.21
C LEU A 217 -1.24 -25.81 -2.05
N SER A 218 -0.52 -26.73 -2.72
CA SER A 218 0.68 -26.41 -3.49
C SER A 218 0.43 -25.46 -4.67
N ALA A 219 -0.80 -25.39 -5.17
CA ALA A 219 -1.19 -24.49 -6.26
C ALA A 219 -1.40 -23.03 -5.78
N VAL A 220 -1.49 -22.80 -4.47
CA VAL A 220 -1.80 -21.51 -3.86
C VAL A 220 -0.58 -20.96 -3.13
N THR A 221 -0.13 -19.78 -3.54
CA THR A 221 0.95 -19.04 -2.87
C THR A 221 0.45 -18.32 -1.62
N TYR A 222 -0.74 -17.70 -1.73
CA TYR A 222 -1.43 -17.05 -0.62
C TYR A 222 -2.91 -16.97 -0.92
N ALA A 223 -3.75 -17.07 0.09
CA ALA A 223 -5.17 -16.81 0.00
C ALA A 223 -5.66 -16.00 1.19
N SER A 224 -6.74 -15.27 0.97
CA SER A 224 -7.54 -14.64 2.02
C SER A 224 -8.99 -15.04 1.86
N VAL A 225 -9.65 -15.30 2.98
CA VAL A 225 -11.07 -15.69 3.01
C VAL A 225 -11.82 -14.66 3.84
N THR A 226 -12.88 -14.09 3.28
CA THR A 226 -13.73 -13.10 3.95
C THR A 226 -15.20 -13.45 3.80
N SER A 227 -16.01 -13.06 4.79
CA SER A 227 -17.46 -13.24 4.81
C SER A 227 -18.11 -11.87 4.94
N GLY A 228 -19.18 -11.62 4.19
CA GLY A 228 -19.81 -10.31 4.14
C GLY A 228 -21.20 -10.31 3.52
N SER A 229 -21.74 -9.11 3.35
CA SER A 229 -23.00 -8.88 2.65
C SER A 229 -22.92 -7.61 1.80
N SER A 230 -23.64 -7.60 0.70
CA SER A 230 -23.81 -6.45 -0.20
C SER A 230 -25.28 -6.13 -0.35
N ILE A 231 -25.64 -4.85 -0.22
CA ILE A 231 -27.01 -4.36 -0.39
C ILE A 231 -27.11 -3.76 -1.79
N PHE A 232 -27.99 -4.32 -2.63
CA PHE A 232 -28.33 -3.72 -3.91
C PHE A 232 -29.67 -2.98 -3.79
N ALA A 233 -29.63 -1.67 -3.94
CA ALA A 233 -30.81 -0.84 -4.10
C ALA A 233 -31.03 -0.58 -5.59
N SER A 234 -32.12 -1.10 -6.15
CA SER A 234 -32.57 -0.75 -7.50
C SER A 234 -33.29 0.60 -7.49
N THR A 235 -33.10 1.41 -8.53
CA THR A 235 -33.69 2.76 -8.68
C THR A 235 -35.16 2.76 -9.10
N SER A 236 -35.84 1.62 -9.13
CA SER A 236 -37.27 1.50 -9.46
C SER A 236 -38.12 1.68 -8.19
N GLU A 237 -39.19 2.48 -8.30
CA GLU A 237 -40.10 2.88 -7.20
C GLU A 237 -40.77 1.72 -6.44
N ASP A 238 -40.69 0.48 -6.96
CA ASP A 238 -41.46 -0.67 -6.46
C ASP A 238 -40.60 -1.92 -6.17
N SER A 239 -39.31 -1.74 -5.84
CA SER A 239 -38.38 -2.87 -5.68
C SER A 239 -37.72 -2.89 -4.30
N GLN A 240 -37.91 -4.00 -3.59
CA GLN A 240 -37.33 -4.25 -2.28
C GLN A 240 -35.80 -4.30 -2.35
N THR A 241 -35.12 -3.76 -1.34
CA THR A 241 -33.68 -3.90 -1.16
C THR A 241 -33.33 -5.39 -1.04
N LYS A 242 -32.53 -5.91 -1.98
CA LYS A 242 -32.02 -7.28 -1.90
C LYS A 242 -30.65 -7.27 -1.26
N THR A 243 -30.56 -7.83 -0.06
CA THR A 243 -29.27 -8.12 0.59
C THR A 243 -28.77 -9.45 0.07
N THR A 244 -27.53 -9.51 -0.41
CA THR A 244 -26.84 -10.73 -0.83
C THR A 244 -25.66 -10.96 0.08
N THR A 245 -25.63 -12.09 0.77
CA THR A 245 -24.57 -12.56 1.64
C THR A 245 -23.60 -13.43 0.86
N TYR A 246 -22.30 -13.32 1.16
CA TYR A 246 -21.28 -14.03 0.39
C TYR A 246 -20.09 -14.46 1.24
N VAL A 247 -19.39 -15.49 0.76
CA VAL A 247 -17.99 -15.76 1.12
C VAL A 247 -17.12 -15.43 -0.09
N ASN A 248 -16.01 -14.72 0.12
CA ASN A 248 -15.05 -14.37 -0.91
C ASN A 248 -13.69 -14.99 -0.58
N VAL A 249 -13.22 -15.86 -1.46
CA VAL A 249 -11.86 -16.41 -1.48
C VAL A 249 -11.09 -15.62 -2.53
N GLN A 250 -10.02 -14.97 -2.11
CA GLN A 250 -9.00 -14.44 -3.03
C GLN A 250 -7.81 -15.38 -2.94
N ALA A 251 -7.48 -16.09 -4.00
CA ALA A 251 -6.37 -17.03 -4.04
C ALA A 251 -5.34 -16.60 -5.09
N PHE A 252 -4.11 -16.39 -4.65
CA PHE A 252 -2.94 -16.13 -5.49
C PHE A 252 -2.32 -17.45 -5.90
N ILE A 253 -2.25 -17.70 -7.21
CA ILE A 253 -1.81 -18.96 -7.80
C ILE A 253 -0.42 -18.81 -8.42
N SER A 254 0.35 -19.89 -8.40
CA SER A 254 1.73 -19.89 -8.93
C SER A 254 1.80 -20.10 -10.44
N GLU A 255 0.74 -20.63 -11.05
CA GLU A 255 0.64 -20.86 -12.50
C GLU A 255 -0.36 -19.88 -13.13
N ASP A 256 -0.07 -19.40 -14.34
CA ASP A 256 -0.96 -18.49 -15.07
C ASP A 256 -2.15 -19.26 -15.68
N ASN A 257 -3.08 -19.67 -14.81
CA ASN A 257 -4.32 -20.33 -15.18
C ASN A 257 -5.48 -19.84 -14.31
N VAL A 258 -5.78 -18.54 -14.38
CA VAL A 258 -6.87 -17.94 -13.61
C VAL A 258 -8.25 -18.48 -14.00
N ALA A 259 -8.38 -19.10 -15.17
CA ALA A 259 -9.60 -19.71 -15.68
C ALA A 259 -9.84 -21.13 -15.17
N ASP A 260 -8.97 -21.69 -14.32
CA ASP A 260 -9.10 -23.04 -13.79
C ASP A 260 -10.33 -23.20 -12.88
N GLU A 261 -11.46 -23.58 -13.46
CA GLU A 261 -12.70 -23.81 -12.74
C GLU A 261 -12.58 -24.99 -11.77
N ALA A 262 -11.75 -26.00 -12.08
CA ALA A 262 -11.58 -27.18 -11.23
C ALA A 262 -10.84 -26.81 -9.94
N LEU A 263 -9.76 -26.03 -10.04
CA LEU A 263 -9.08 -25.47 -8.88
C LEU A 263 -10.02 -24.56 -8.09
N ALA A 264 -10.74 -23.65 -8.76
CA ALA A 264 -11.67 -22.74 -8.09
C ALA A 264 -12.78 -23.49 -7.34
N ARG A 265 -13.32 -24.56 -7.93
CA ARG A 265 -14.31 -25.44 -7.30
C ARG A 265 -13.73 -26.13 -6.07
N ASN A 266 -12.53 -26.71 -6.17
CA ASN A 266 -11.85 -27.35 -5.04
C ASN A 266 -11.69 -26.36 -3.86
N LEU A 267 -11.26 -25.12 -4.13
CA LEU A 267 -11.19 -24.08 -3.09
C LEU A 267 -12.55 -23.76 -2.47
N GLY A 268 -13.62 -23.75 -3.28
CA GLY A 268 -15.00 -23.59 -2.80
C GLY A 268 -15.45 -24.76 -1.91
N GLU A 269 -15.13 -26.00 -2.28
CA GLU A 269 -15.42 -27.20 -1.48
C GLU A 269 -14.69 -27.14 -0.13
N VAL A 270 -13.42 -26.71 -0.11
CA VAL A 270 -12.68 -26.46 1.15
C VAL A 270 -13.44 -25.47 2.03
N VAL A 271 -13.93 -24.35 1.48
CA VAL A 271 -14.71 -23.36 2.25
C VAL A 271 -15.95 -23.97 2.88
N VAL A 272 -16.72 -24.77 2.14
CA VAL A 272 -17.93 -25.40 2.67
C VAL A 272 -17.61 -26.41 3.77
N ASN A 273 -16.48 -27.10 3.66
CA ASN A 273 -16.04 -28.10 4.63
C ASN A 273 -15.44 -27.51 5.91
N THR A 274 -14.79 -26.33 5.83
CA THR A 274 -14.07 -25.75 6.98
C THR A 274 -14.75 -24.51 7.58
N TYR A 275 -15.72 -23.89 6.89
CA TYR A 275 -16.52 -22.77 7.39
C TYR A 275 -18.01 -23.08 7.26
N SER A 276 -18.59 -23.61 8.33
CA SER A 276 -19.97 -24.14 8.35
C SER A 276 -21.04 -23.10 8.00
N GLU A 277 -20.85 -21.83 8.36
CA GLU A 277 -21.80 -20.76 8.02
C GLU A 277 -21.87 -20.44 6.53
N SER A 278 -20.89 -20.89 5.73
CA SER A 278 -20.87 -20.67 4.27
C SER A 278 -22.08 -21.27 3.56
N ILE A 279 -22.64 -22.37 4.08
CA ILE A 279 -23.83 -23.05 3.53
C ILE A 279 -25.05 -22.13 3.56
N ASN A 280 -25.12 -21.23 4.55
CA ASN A 280 -26.24 -20.30 4.73
C ASN A 280 -26.04 -18.99 3.94
N LYS A 281 -24.97 -18.86 3.15
CA LYS A 281 -24.72 -17.67 2.32
C LYS A 281 -25.39 -17.83 0.96
N ASP A 282 -25.65 -16.72 0.28
CA ASP A 282 -26.25 -16.76 -1.05
C ASP A 282 -25.24 -17.23 -2.11
N VAL A 283 -23.94 -16.96 -1.91
CA VAL A 283 -22.92 -17.23 -2.93
C VAL A 283 -21.51 -17.38 -2.34
N ILE A 284 -20.73 -18.28 -2.94
CA ILE A 284 -19.28 -18.39 -2.72
C ILE A 284 -18.57 -17.89 -3.98
N LYS A 285 -17.71 -16.90 -3.81
CA LYS A 285 -16.89 -16.32 -4.88
C LYS A 285 -15.45 -16.74 -4.67
N VAL A 286 -14.85 -17.35 -5.68
CA VAL A 286 -13.44 -17.75 -5.68
C VAL A 286 -12.74 -16.99 -6.79
N THR A 287 -11.89 -16.04 -6.42
CA THR A 287 -11.08 -15.26 -7.36
C THR A 287 -9.68 -15.83 -7.40
N LEU A 288 -9.33 -16.45 -8.51
CA LEU A 288 -7.97 -16.87 -8.80
C LEU A 288 -7.19 -15.69 -9.34
N THR A 289 -5.98 -15.45 -8.85
CA THR A 289 -5.12 -14.34 -9.25
C THR A 289 -3.70 -14.80 -9.50
N TYR A 290 -3.19 -14.52 -10.70
CA TYR A 290 -1.80 -14.72 -11.06
C TYR A 290 -1.14 -13.35 -11.23
N GLY A 291 0.05 -13.17 -10.66
CA GLY A 291 0.77 -11.92 -10.80
C GLY A 291 1.72 -11.60 -9.66
N TYR A 292 2.30 -10.42 -9.71
CA TYR A 292 3.30 -9.95 -8.77
C TYR A 292 3.19 -8.44 -8.52
N ASP A 293 3.77 -8.00 -7.40
CA ASP A 293 3.96 -6.59 -7.08
C ASP A 293 5.37 -6.37 -6.51
N ILE A 294 6.19 -5.61 -7.23
CA ILE A 294 7.53 -5.23 -6.81
C ILE A 294 7.58 -3.81 -6.24
N GLY A 295 6.43 -3.17 -5.99
CA GLY A 295 6.27 -1.83 -5.42
C GLY A 295 6.45 -0.70 -6.42
N ILE A 296 7.39 -0.82 -7.37
CA ILE A 296 7.58 0.15 -8.47
C ILE A 296 6.77 -0.22 -9.73
N TRP A 297 6.32 -1.46 -9.83
CA TRP A 297 5.47 -1.99 -10.89
C TRP A 297 4.72 -3.21 -10.35
N SER A 298 3.53 -3.46 -10.88
CA SER A 298 2.75 -4.66 -10.61
C SER A 298 1.95 -5.08 -11.83
N GLN A 299 1.66 -6.37 -11.91
CA GLN A 299 0.85 -6.96 -12.97
C GLN A 299 0.01 -8.07 -12.35
N TRP A 300 -1.29 -8.04 -12.63
CA TRP A 300 -2.27 -8.95 -12.06
C TRP A 300 -3.25 -9.40 -13.13
N PHE A 301 -3.48 -10.69 -13.20
CA PHE A 301 -4.56 -11.31 -13.91
C PHE A 301 -5.46 -11.97 -12.89
N SER A 302 -6.76 -11.72 -12.98
CA SER A 302 -7.72 -12.27 -12.02
C SER A 302 -8.99 -12.69 -12.73
N GLN A 303 -9.56 -13.81 -12.28
CA GLN A 303 -10.88 -14.27 -12.72
C GLN A 303 -11.66 -14.78 -11.51
N THR A 304 -12.91 -14.32 -11.40
CA THR A 304 -13.83 -14.74 -10.35
C THR A 304 -14.74 -15.84 -10.85
N HIS A 305 -14.68 -16.98 -10.17
CA HIS A 305 -15.59 -18.11 -10.30
C HIS A 305 -16.63 -18.04 -9.20
N THR A 306 -17.88 -18.32 -9.54
CA THR A 306 -19.01 -18.11 -8.62
C THR A 306 -19.80 -19.41 -8.49
N PHE A 307 -20.07 -19.82 -7.26
CA PHE A 307 -20.74 -21.07 -6.94
C PHE A 307 -21.88 -20.84 -5.96
N ALA A 308 -22.99 -21.56 -6.13
CA ALA A 308 -23.95 -21.72 -5.05
C ALA A 308 -23.36 -22.69 -4.02
N PRO A 309 -23.51 -22.46 -2.70
CA PRO A 309 -22.97 -23.37 -1.70
C PRO A 309 -23.45 -24.82 -1.86
N THR A 310 -24.68 -25.00 -2.35
CA THR A 310 -25.26 -26.33 -2.63
C THR A 310 -24.51 -27.10 -3.71
N ASP A 311 -23.90 -26.41 -4.68
CA ASP A 311 -23.18 -27.04 -5.80
C ASP A 311 -21.79 -27.55 -5.39
N LEU A 312 -21.35 -27.17 -4.18
CA LEU A 312 -20.04 -27.49 -3.61
C LEU A 312 -20.13 -28.52 -2.47
N LEU A 313 -21.33 -28.94 -2.07
CA LEU A 313 -21.53 -29.92 -1.00
C LEU A 313 -21.22 -31.37 -1.41
N GLY A 314 -20.93 -31.62 -2.70
CA GLY A 314 -20.76 -32.96 -3.25
C GLY A 314 -22.08 -33.75 -3.22
N PHE A 315 -22.55 -34.22 -4.38
CA PHE A 315 -23.36 -35.43 -4.38
C PHE A 315 -22.37 -36.58 -4.19
N GLU A 316 -22.42 -37.26 -3.05
CA GLU A 316 -21.79 -38.59 -2.90
C GLU A 316 -22.23 -39.55 -4.02
#